data_AF-A0A2E6IZ40-F1
#
_entry.id   AF-A0A2E6IZ40-F1
#
_cell.length_a   1.000
_cell.length_b   1.000
_cell.length_c   1.000
_cell.angle_alpha   90.00
_cell.angle_beta   90.00
_cell.angle_gamma   90.00
#
_symmetry.space_group_name_H-M   'P 1'
#
loop_
_entity.id
_entity.type
_entity.pdbx_description
1 polymer ?
#
loop_
_entity_poly.entity_id
_entity_poly.type
_entity_poly.pdbx_seq_one_letter_code
_entity_poly.pdbx_strand_id
1 'polypeptide(L)'
;MRSVLIIMLSLVLGASTSESSQPSTKKFLEEIDSKKYDTYVYGLESGLDWANELLFREHGIEIFCKPNDLEISATLLKKFLKEEITKNQSFYRKYENEPLVGLAFRNAYIERFPCEK
;
A
#
# COMPACT_ATOMS: atom_id res chain seq x y z
N MET A 1 13.22 -47.19 9.63
CA MET A 1 12.30 -46.30 10.40
C MET A 1 12.92 -44.96 10.81
N ARG A 2 14.20 -44.88 11.23
CA ARG A 2 14.85 -43.60 11.56
C ARG A 2 14.88 -42.58 10.41
N SER A 3 15.12 -43.02 9.18
CA SER A 3 15.20 -42.12 8.00
C SER A 3 13.85 -41.54 7.57
N VAL A 4 12.74 -42.24 7.82
CA VAL A 4 11.37 -41.74 7.53
C VAL A 4 10.97 -40.65 8.51
N LEU A 5 11.43 -40.75 9.76
CA LEU A 5 11.20 -39.74 10.79
C LEU A 5 11.92 -38.42 10.46
N ILE A 6 13.11 -38.49 9.86
CA ILE A 6 13.90 -37.32 9.47
C ILE A 6 13.24 -36.58 8.29
N ILE A 7 12.70 -37.31 7.31
CA ILE A 7 12.00 -36.73 6.16
C ILE A 7 10.71 -36.02 6.59
N MET A 8 9.96 -36.61 7.53
CA MET A 8 8.76 -35.97 8.12
C MET A 8 9.10 -34.70 8.91
N LEU A 9 10.22 -34.68 9.64
CA LEU A 9 10.63 -33.52 10.42
C LEU A 9 11.04 -32.33 9.55
N SER A 10 11.64 -32.58 8.39
CA SER A 10 11.99 -31.54 7.42
C SER A 10 10.79 -30.89 6.71
N LEU A 11 9.64 -31.59 6.60
CA LEU A 11 8.45 -31.02 5.96
C LEU A 11 7.72 -29.99 6.85
N VAL A 12 7.80 -30.11 8.17
CA VAL A 12 7.10 -29.21 9.11
C VAL A 12 7.80 -27.86 9.24
N LEU A 13 9.12 -27.80 9.01
CA LEU A 13 9.93 -26.58 9.08
C LEU A 13 9.75 -25.63 7.88
N GLY A 14 9.15 -26.10 6.77
CA GLY A 14 8.87 -25.28 5.58
C GLY A 14 7.55 -24.50 5.63
N ALA A 15 6.72 -24.71 6.66
CA ALA A 15 5.47 -23.97 6.84
C ALA A 15 5.73 -22.60 7.50
N SER A 16 6.57 -21.77 6.86
CA SER A 16 6.56 -20.34 7.15
C SER A 16 5.20 -19.80 6.72
N THR A 17 4.33 -19.52 7.70
CA THR A 17 3.13 -18.72 7.47
C THR A 17 3.61 -17.40 6.88
N SER A 18 3.40 -17.19 5.57
CA SER A 18 3.62 -15.88 4.97
C SER A 18 2.59 -14.94 5.57
N GLU A 19 2.96 -14.26 6.67
CA GLU A 19 2.22 -13.09 7.10
C GLU A 19 2.21 -12.16 5.90
N SER A 20 1.01 -11.75 5.45
CA SER A 20 0.89 -10.73 4.42
C SER A 20 1.79 -9.57 4.81
N SER A 21 2.81 -9.29 4.00
CA SER A 21 3.77 -8.21 4.27
C SER A 21 3.10 -6.83 4.31
N GLN A 22 1.87 -6.72 3.82
CA GLN A 22 1.08 -5.51 3.81
C GLN A 22 0.15 -5.44 5.05
N PRO A 23 0.10 -4.29 5.77
CA PRO A 23 -0.81 -4.12 6.89
C PRO A 23 -2.27 -4.05 6.43
N SER A 24 -3.18 -4.55 7.28
CA SER A 24 -4.61 -4.26 7.12
C SER A 24 -4.88 -2.76 7.29
N THR A 25 -5.99 -2.29 6.75
CA THR A 25 -6.40 -0.88 6.88
C THR A 25 -6.51 -0.48 8.36
N LYS A 26 -7.05 -1.35 9.20
CA LYS A 26 -7.15 -1.14 10.65
C LYS A 26 -5.79 -1.03 11.34
N LYS A 27 -4.90 -2.01 11.13
CA LYS A 27 -3.55 -2.04 11.73
C LYS A 27 -2.70 -0.85 11.26
N PHE A 28 -2.95 -0.36 10.05
CA PHE A 28 -2.33 0.86 9.55
C PHE A 28 -2.84 2.11 10.29
N LEU A 29 -4.16 2.27 10.41
CA LEU A 29 -4.78 3.42 11.08
C LEU A 29 -4.42 3.53 12.57
N GLU A 30 -4.30 2.40 13.27
CA GLU A 30 -3.90 2.36 14.70
C GLU A 30 -2.51 2.96 14.94
N GLU A 31 -1.65 2.98 13.93
CA GLU A 31 -0.25 3.38 14.02
C GLU A 31 0.09 4.52 13.04
N ILE A 32 -0.92 5.18 12.46
CA ILE A 32 -0.74 6.12 11.34
C ILE A 32 0.09 7.35 11.73
N ASP A 33 -0.03 7.80 12.98
CA ASP A 33 0.73 8.95 13.48
C ASP A 33 2.15 8.56 13.92
N SER A 34 2.47 7.26 13.96
CA SER A 34 3.83 6.75 14.23
C SER A 34 4.70 6.75 12.96
N LYS A 35 6.01 6.53 13.12
CA LYS A 35 6.96 6.36 12.00
C LYS A 35 6.99 4.94 11.41
N LYS A 36 6.22 4.00 11.99
CA LYS A 36 6.28 2.57 11.67
C LYS A 36 6.06 2.26 10.18
N TYR A 37 5.23 3.07 9.51
CA TYR A 37 4.86 2.87 8.11
C TYR A 37 5.41 3.94 7.16
N ASP A 38 6.37 4.77 7.58
CA ASP A 38 6.90 5.83 6.71
C ASP A 38 7.52 5.25 5.43
N THR A 39 8.39 4.24 5.55
CA THR A 39 8.98 3.53 4.41
C THR A 39 7.93 2.85 3.54
N TYR A 40 6.89 2.29 4.16
CA TYR A 40 5.80 1.64 3.44
C TYR A 40 5.04 2.64 2.57
N VAL A 41 4.74 3.84 3.10
CA VAL A 41 4.02 4.89 2.37
C VAL A 41 4.89 5.49 1.25
N TYR A 42 6.20 5.68 1.46
CA TYR A 42 7.11 6.05 0.37
C TYR A 42 7.17 4.98 -0.72
N GLY A 43 7.15 3.69 -0.35
CA GLY A 43 7.07 2.60 -1.32
C GLY A 43 5.80 2.64 -2.17
N LEU A 44 4.65 3.01 -1.56
CA LEU A 44 3.40 3.22 -2.29
C LEU A 44 3.50 4.40 -3.27
N GLU A 45 4.10 5.51 -2.84
CA GLU A 45 4.33 6.68 -3.69
C GLU A 45 5.22 6.33 -4.89
N SER A 46 6.42 5.79 -4.63
CA SER A 46 7.36 5.43 -5.69
C SER A 46 6.79 4.37 -6.64
N GLY A 47 6.05 3.38 -6.12
CA GLY A 47 5.39 2.38 -6.96
C GLY A 47 4.30 2.98 -7.85
N LEU A 48 3.58 3.98 -7.35
CA LEU A 48 2.55 4.67 -8.11
C LEU A 48 3.15 5.60 -9.18
N ASP A 49 4.24 6.30 -8.86
CA ASP A 49 5.03 7.08 -9.83
C ASP A 49 5.58 6.20 -10.97
N TRP A 50 6.15 5.04 -10.63
CA TRP A 50 6.64 4.09 -11.62
C TRP A 50 5.52 3.52 -12.50
N ALA A 51 4.38 3.19 -11.91
CA ALA A 51 3.23 2.71 -12.66
C ALA A 51 2.70 3.77 -13.64
N ASN A 52 2.68 5.04 -13.23
CA ASN A 52 2.27 6.17 -14.07
C ASN A 52 3.23 6.33 -15.27
N GLU A 53 4.54 6.33 -15.01
CA GLU A 53 5.56 6.45 -16.06
C GLU A 53 5.46 5.30 -17.08
N LEU A 54 5.32 4.07 -16.58
CA LEU A 54 5.19 2.89 -17.42
C LEU A 54 3.97 2.98 -18.34
N LEU A 55 2.79 3.30 -17.77
CA LEU A 55 1.55 3.40 -18.55
C LEU A 55 1.55 4.55 -19.53
N PHE A 56 2.16 5.68 -19.16
CA PHE A 56 2.34 6.79 -20.09
C PHE A 56 3.22 6.38 -21.27
N ARG A 57 4.35 5.71 -20.99
CA ARG A 57 5.29 5.27 -22.03
C ARG A 57 4.68 4.22 -22.96
N GLU A 58 3.94 3.26 -22.42
CA GLU A 58 3.43 2.12 -23.20
C GLU A 58 2.08 2.43 -23.89
N HIS A 59 1.26 3.30 -23.29
CA HIS A 59 -0.13 3.49 -23.69
C HIS A 59 -0.55 4.95 -23.79
N GLY A 60 0.30 5.92 -23.44
CA GLY A 60 -0.07 7.34 -23.40
C GLY A 60 -1.10 7.68 -22.32
N ILE A 61 -1.18 6.88 -21.25
CA ILE A 61 -2.16 7.04 -20.16
C ILE A 61 -1.47 7.62 -18.93
N GLU A 62 -1.97 8.76 -18.44
CA GLU A 62 -1.61 9.33 -17.15
C GLU A 62 -2.72 9.03 -16.12
N ILE A 63 -2.38 8.31 -15.05
CA ILE A 63 -3.29 8.01 -13.95
C ILE A 63 -3.49 9.25 -13.05
N PHE A 64 -2.42 10.03 -12.88
CA PHE A 64 -2.39 11.27 -12.10
C PHE A 64 -1.30 12.20 -12.63
N CYS A 65 -1.41 13.48 -12.30
CA CYS A 65 -0.52 14.54 -12.78
C CYS A 65 0.11 15.30 -11.61
N LYS A 66 1.11 14.65 -10.97
CA LYS A 66 1.90 15.26 -9.90
C LYS A 66 2.98 16.17 -10.50
N PRO A 67 3.19 17.40 -9.97
CA PRO A 67 4.32 18.23 -10.39
C PRO A 67 5.67 17.54 -10.13
N ASN A 68 6.57 17.55 -11.11
CA ASN A 68 7.85 16.80 -11.06
C ASN A 68 8.74 17.13 -9.85
N ASP A 69 8.77 18.40 -9.42
CA ASP A 69 9.62 18.85 -8.33
C ASP A 69 8.91 18.81 -6.96
N LEU A 70 7.73 18.19 -6.89
CA LEU A 70 6.97 18.10 -5.64
C LEU A 70 7.40 16.86 -4.84
N GLU A 71 8.25 17.09 -3.84
CA GLU A 71 8.52 16.10 -2.80
C GLU A 71 7.45 16.15 -1.70
N ILE A 72 6.90 14.99 -1.34
CA ILE A 72 5.83 14.87 -0.35
C ILE A 72 6.32 14.05 0.84
N SER A 73 6.35 14.67 2.02
CA SER A 73 6.75 13.95 3.24
C SER A 73 5.79 12.79 3.57
N ALA A 74 6.29 11.73 4.22
CA ALA A 74 5.46 10.64 4.73
C ALA A 74 4.29 11.12 5.61
N THR A 75 4.49 12.17 6.42
CA THR A 75 3.42 12.78 7.22
C THR A 75 2.27 13.28 6.34
N LEU A 76 2.60 13.96 5.24
CA LEU A 76 1.60 14.50 4.31
C LEU A 76 0.93 13.39 3.50
N LEU A 77 1.69 12.38 3.07
CA LEU A 77 1.15 11.18 2.41
C LEU A 77 0.16 10.42 3.32
N LYS A 78 0.50 10.24 4.61
CA LYS A 78 -0.39 9.63 5.60
C LYS A 78 -1.63 10.47 5.84
N LYS A 79 -1.54 11.80 5.75
CA LYS A 79 -2.70 12.70 5.80
C LYS A 79 -3.65 12.45 4.63
N PHE A 80 -3.15 12.28 3.40
CA PHE A 80 -3.99 11.98 2.23
C PHE A 80 -4.75 10.66 2.42
N LEU A 81 -4.05 9.63 2.90
CA LEU A 81 -4.64 8.34 3.25
C LEU A 81 -5.76 8.46 4.28
N LYS A 82 -5.52 9.21 5.37
CA LYS A 82 -6.50 9.43 6.44
C LYS A 82 -7.75 10.13 5.91
N GLU A 83 -7.57 11.13 5.04
CA GLU A 83 -8.65 11.87 4.40
C GLU A 83 -9.51 10.95 3.51
N GLU A 84 -8.91 10.16 2.62
CA GLU A 84 -9.61 9.20 1.75
C GLU A 84 -10.36 8.12 2.54
N ILE A 85 -9.72 7.53 3.56
CA ILE A 85 -10.35 6.50 4.39
C ILE A 85 -11.52 7.09 5.19
N THR A 86 -11.39 8.32 5.67
CA THR A 86 -12.47 9.03 6.39
C THR A 86 -13.62 9.39 5.44
N LYS A 87 -13.32 9.88 4.24
CA LYS A 87 -14.30 10.23 3.21
C LYS A 87 -15.13 9.01 2.78
N ASN A 88 -14.49 7.85 2.67
CA ASN A 88 -15.10 6.59 2.24
C ASN A 88 -15.25 5.58 3.39
N GLN A 89 -15.54 6.06 4.60
CA GLN A 89 -15.51 5.28 5.85
C GLN A 89 -16.35 4.01 5.81
N SER A 90 -17.53 4.03 5.17
CA SER A 90 -18.41 2.86 5.12
C SER A 90 -17.75 1.66 4.41
N PHE A 91 -17.02 1.91 3.33
CA PHE A 91 -16.29 0.90 2.57
C PHE A 91 -15.11 0.36 3.39
N TYR A 92 -14.24 1.24 3.88
CA TYR A 92 -13.04 0.82 4.61
C TYR A 92 -13.35 0.19 5.97
N ARG A 93 -14.46 0.55 6.62
CA ARG A 93 -14.93 -0.12 7.84
C ARG A 93 -15.43 -1.53 7.54
N LYS A 94 -16.14 -1.74 6.43
CA LYS A 94 -16.62 -3.07 6.01
C LYS A 94 -15.46 -4.04 5.77
N TYR A 95 -14.35 -3.53 5.26
CA TYR A 95 -13.16 -4.31 4.90
C TYR A 95 -11.93 -3.92 5.75
N GLU A 96 -12.14 -3.58 7.03
CA GLU A 96 -11.07 -3.01 7.87
C GLU A 96 -9.88 -3.95 8.09
N ASN A 97 -10.11 -5.26 8.01
CA ASN A 97 -9.10 -6.30 8.18
C ASN A 97 -8.38 -6.66 6.87
N GLU A 98 -8.81 -6.11 5.74
CA GLU A 98 -8.19 -6.33 4.43
C GLU A 98 -7.03 -5.34 4.20
N PRO A 99 -5.99 -5.73 3.43
CA PRO A 99 -4.83 -4.89 3.11
C PRO A 99 -5.15 -3.86 2.02
N LEU A 100 -6.08 -2.95 2.30
CA LEU A 100 -6.57 -1.95 1.33
C LEU A 100 -5.84 -0.60 1.39
N VAL A 101 -4.74 -0.50 2.13
CA VAL A 101 -3.99 0.77 2.26
C VAL A 101 -3.45 1.25 0.90
N GLY A 102 -2.95 0.35 0.04
CA GLY A 102 -2.51 0.73 -1.31
C GLY A 102 -3.65 1.24 -2.19
N LEU A 103 -4.86 0.66 -2.07
CA LEU A 103 -6.06 1.12 -2.77
C LEU A 103 -6.46 2.54 -2.31
N ALA A 104 -6.50 2.76 -0.99
CA ALA A 104 -6.75 4.07 -0.42
C ALA A 104 -5.70 5.09 -0.87
N PHE A 105 -4.42 4.70 -0.87
CA PHE A 105 -3.35 5.58 -1.29
C PHE A 105 -3.53 6.03 -2.74
N ARG A 106 -3.74 5.09 -3.67
CA ARG A 106 -3.99 5.39 -5.08
C ARG A 106 -5.16 6.35 -5.26
N ASN A 107 -6.29 6.09 -4.63
CA ASN A 107 -7.47 6.94 -4.74
C ASN A 107 -7.19 8.35 -4.22
N ALA A 108 -6.56 8.47 -3.05
CA ALA A 108 -6.20 9.74 -2.46
C ALA A 108 -5.23 10.54 -3.36
N TYR A 109 -4.27 9.85 -3.98
CA TYR A 109 -3.28 10.48 -4.86
C TYR A 109 -3.90 11.00 -6.16
N ILE A 110 -4.75 10.20 -6.80
CA ILE A 110 -5.50 10.61 -8.01
C ILE A 110 -6.39 11.81 -7.71
N GLU A 111 -7.10 11.79 -6.58
CA GLU A 111 -7.96 12.91 -6.17
C GLU A 111 -7.13 14.19 -5.93
N ARG A 112 -5.91 14.06 -5.41
CA ARG A 112 -5.05 15.20 -5.11
C ARG A 112 -4.34 15.77 -6.34
N PHE A 113 -3.99 14.92 -7.29
CA PHE A 113 -3.25 15.28 -8.49
C PHE A 113 -4.03 14.88 -9.75
N PRO A 114 -5.24 15.41 -9.96
CA PRO A 114 -6.00 15.10 -11.15
C PRO A 114 -5.29 15.65 -12.39
N CYS A 115 -5.27 14.87 -13.47
CA CYS A 115 -4.90 15.40 -14.78
C CYS A 115 -6.02 16.28 -15.33
N GLU A 116 -5.67 17.44 -15.87
CA GLU A 116 -6.61 18.25 -16.65
C GLU A 116 -6.98 17.48 -17.92
N LYS A 117 -8.27 17.49 -18.29
CA LYS A 117 -8.79 16.85 -19.49
C LYS A 117 -8.64 17.73 -20.72
#